data_AF-A0A1V4T1Q4-F1
#
_entry.id   AF-A0A1V4T1Q4-F1
#
_cell.length_a   1.000
_cell.length_b   1.000
_cell.length_c   1.000
_cell.angle_alpha   90.00
_cell.angle_beta   90.00
_cell.angle_gamma   90.00
#
_symmetry.space_group_name_H-M   'P 1'
#
loop_
_entity.id
_entity.type
_entity.pdbx_description
1 polymer ?
#
loop_
_entity_poly.entity_id
_entity_poly.type
_entity_poly.pdbx_seq_one_letter_code
_entity_poly.pdbx_strand_id
1 'polypeptide(L)'
;MTTIDRNACPALILAPVGRDAPVAAALLREAGTEAVICADLEHLSRLLNDEISCAVVTEEALRGADLKKVAAWVAAQPEWSDLPF
;
A
#
# COMPACT_ATOMS: atom_id res chain seq x y z
N MET A 1 -27.60 -2.98 -4.06
CA MET A 1 -26.38 -2.63 -4.83
C MET A 1 -25.65 -1.59 -4.01
N THR A 2 -24.86 -2.04 -3.04
CA THR A 2 -24.16 -1.22 -2.06
C THR A 2 -23.08 -0.42 -2.78
N THR A 3 -23.23 0.91 -2.81
CA THR A 3 -22.17 1.82 -3.21
C THR A 3 -20.98 1.55 -2.31
N ILE A 4 -19.86 1.09 -2.87
CA ILE A 4 -18.58 1.05 -2.15
C ILE A 4 -18.26 2.50 -1.81
N ASP A 5 -18.33 2.86 -0.53
CA ASP A 5 -17.80 4.13 -0.03
C ASP A 5 -16.29 4.12 -0.29
N ARG A 6 -15.87 4.66 -1.44
CA ARG A 6 -14.46 4.80 -1.83
C ARG A 6 -13.64 5.68 -0.87
N ASN A 7 -14.30 6.29 0.12
CA ASN A 7 -13.74 7.21 1.09
C ASN A 7 -13.20 6.53 2.36
N ALA A 8 -13.26 5.19 2.46
CA ALA A 8 -12.97 4.48 3.71
C ALA A 8 -11.61 3.74 3.75
N CYS A 9 -11.00 3.42 2.60
CA CYS A 9 -9.79 2.58 2.54
C CYS A 9 -8.53 3.42 2.26
N PRO A 10 -7.62 3.61 3.23
CA PRO A 10 -6.43 4.40 3.02
C PRO A 10 -5.45 3.73 2.05
N ALA A 11 -4.65 4.53 1.37
CA ALA A 11 -3.47 4.09 0.66
C ALA A 11 -2.27 3.99 1.62
N LEU A 12 -1.45 2.95 1.47
CA LEU A 12 -0.19 2.81 2.20
C LEU A 12 0.96 3.36 1.36
N ILE A 13 1.88 4.11 1.96
CA ILE A 13 3.04 4.67 1.26
C ILE A 13 4.31 4.25 1.98
N LEU A 14 5.20 3.53 1.31
CA LEU A 14 6.55 3.23 1.78
C LEU A 14 7.57 3.88 0.85
N ALA A 15 8.00 5.07 1.24
CA ALA A 15 9.00 5.86 0.52
C ALA A 15 9.98 6.49 1.55
N PRO A 16 10.89 5.68 2.12
CA PRO A 16 11.68 6.07 3.29
C PRO A 16 12.77 7.11 3.00
N VAL A 17 13.05 7.41 1.72
CA VAL A 17 14.11 8.32 1.30
C VAL A 17 13.52 9.55 0.61
N GLY A 18 14.07 10.72 0.93
CA GLY A 18 13.73 11.96 0.23
C GLY A 18 12.35 12.53 0.61
N ARG A 19 11.66 13.10 -0.38
CA ARG A 19 10.38 13.82 -0.19
C ARG A 19 9.18 13.09 -0.81
N ASP A 20 9.38 11.87 -1.28
CA ASP A 20 8.38 11.16 -2.08
C ASP A 20 7.16 10.79 -1.23
N ALA A 21 7.37 10.35 0.03
CA ALA A 21 6.28 9.99 0.93
C ALA A 21 5.27 11.14 1.18
N PRO A 22 5.72 12.34 1.63
CA PRO A 22 4.79 13.45 1.85
C PRO A 22 4.18 13.99 0.55
N VAL A 23 4.90 13.93 -0.58
CA VAL A 23 4.36 14.37 -1.88
C VAL A 23 3.27 13.40 -2.37
N ALA A 24 3.52 12.10 -2.34
CA ALA A 24 2.53 11.09 -2.70
C ALA A 24 1.30 11.16 -1.78
N ALA A 25 1.49 11.36 -0.48
CA ALA A 25 0.39 11.52 0.47
C ALA A 25 -0.46 12.76 0.17
N ALA A 26 0.16 13.87 -0.23
CA ALA A 26 -0.57 15.08 -0.61
C ALA A 26 -1.40 14.84 -1.89
N LEU A 27 -0.80 14.24 -2.91
CA LEU A 27 -1.48 13.93 -4.18
C LEU A 27 -2.67 12.98 -3.98
N LEU A 28 -2.51 11.94 -3.15
CA LEU A 28 -3.58 11.01 -2.81
C LEU A 28 -4.73 11.70 -2.08
N ARG A 29 -4.42 12.59 -1.12
CA ARG A 29 -5.44 13.38 -0.40
C ARG A 29 -6.17 14.35 -1.32
N GLU A 30 -5.47 15.01 -2.24
CA GLU A 30 -6.09 15.86 -3.26
C GLU A 30 -7.04 15.06 -4.17
N ALA A 31 -6.73 13.79 -4.42
CA ALA A 31 -7.58 12.86 -5.15
C ALA A 31 -8.71 12.23 -4.28
N GLY A 32 -8.84 12.62 -3.02
CA GLY A 32 -9.86 12.11 -2.10
C GLY A 32 -9.55 10.75 -1.48
N THR A 33 -8.29 10.34 -1.45
CA THR A 33 -7.83 9.09 -0.83
C THR A 33 -6.96 9.41 0.39
N GLU A 34 -7.38 8.94 1.57
CA GLU A 34 -6.53 9.01 2.76
C GLU A 34 -5.24 8.21 2.58
N ALA A 35 -4.17 8.65 3.23
CA ALA A 35 -2.86 8.04 3.05
C ALA A 35 -2.10 7.88 4.37
N VAL A 36 -1.50 6.69 4.56
CA VAL A 36 -0.67 6.31 5.69
C VAL A 36 0.77 6.12 5.23
N ILE A 37 1.69 6.93 5.75
CA ILE A 37 3.12 6.77 5.50
C ILE A 37 3.67 5.71 6.44
N CYS A 38 4.14 4.61 5.86
CA CYS A 38 4.81 3.51 6.54
C CYS A 38 6.30 3.83 6.71
N ALA A 39 6.83 3.58 7.90
CA ALA A 39 8.24 3.85 8.23
C ALA A 39 9.19 2.80 7.63
N ASP A 40 8.71 1.57 7.47
CA ASP A 40 9.46 0.44 6.95
C ASP A 40 8.51 -0.63 6.38
N LEU A 41 9.09 -1.68 5.82
CA LEU A 41 8.37 -2.80 5.23
C LEU A 41 7.58 -3.61 6.27
N GLU A 42 8.03 -3.66 7.52
CA GLU A 42 7.32 -4.38 8.58
C GLU A 42 6.03 -3.65 8.95
N HIS A 43 6.09 -2.33 9.10
CA HIS A 43 4.93 -1.47 9.31
C HIS A 43 3.94 -1.62 8.16
N LEU A 44 4.42 -1.55 6.91
CA LEU A 44 3.57 -1.77 5.73
C LEU A 44 2.91 -3.16 5.77
N SER A 45 3.68 -4.21 6.03
CA SER A 45 3.18 -5.59 6.05
C SER A 45 2.11 -5.84 7.12
N ARG A 46 2.13 -5.08 8.23
CA ARG A 46 1.10 -5.18 9.28
C ARG A 46 -0.22 -4.52 8.88
N LEU A 47 -0.17 -3.57 7.96
CA LEU A 47 -1.34 -2.81 7.47
C LEU A 47 -1.90 -3.36 6.15
N LEU A 48 -1.16 -4.23 5.45
CA LEU A 48 -1.66 -4.93 4.26
C LEU A 48 -2.83 -5.85 4.64
N ASN A 49 -4.04 -5.49 4.21
CA ASN A 49 -5.26 -6.26 4.38
C ASN A 49 -6.30 -5.80 3.33
N ASP A 50 -7.53 -6.30 3.41
CA ASP A 50 -8.61 -5.94 2.45
C ASP A 50 -9.21 -4.55 2.70
N GLU A 51 -8.75 -3.83 3.72
CA GLU A 51 -9.25 -2.50 4.12
C GLU A 51 -8.39 -1.35 3.55
N ILE A 52 -7.40 -1.65 2.71
CA ILE A 52 -6.59 -0.65 2.00
C ILE A 52 -7.04 -0.52 0.54
N SER A 53 -6.81 0.65 -0.04
CA SER A 53 -7.08 0.89 -1.47
C SER A 53 -5.90 0.52 -2.36
N CYS A 54 -4.69 0.86 -1.95
CA CYS A 54 -3.45 0.51 -2.64
C CYS A 54 -2.22 0.64 -1.74
N ALA A 55 -1.09 0.12 -2.21
CA ALA A 55 0.22 0.36 -1.62
C ALA A 55 1.15 0.99 -2.67
N VAL A 56 1.75 2.13 -2.33
CA VAL A 56 2.76 2.83 -3.12
C VAL A 56 4.12 2.59 -2.46
N VAL A 57 5.02 1.92 -3.15
CA VAL A 57 6.34 1.57 -2.61
C VAL A 57 7.42 2.00 -3.58
N THR A 58 8.47 2.66 -3.10
CA THR A 58 9.61 3.04 -3.93
C THR A 58 10.58 1.88 -4.11
N GLU A 59 11.34 1.87 -5.21
CA GLU A 59 12.27 0.76 -5.53
C GLU A 59 13.34 0.58 -4.44
N GLU A 60 13.88 1.68 -3.92
CA GLU A 60 14.90 1.65 -2.88
C GLU A 60 14.40 1.05 -1.56
N ALA A 61 13.09 1.13 -1.28
CA ALA A 61 12.49 0.50 -0.11
C ALA A 61 12.44 -1.03 -0.22
N LEU A 62 12.43 -1.56 -1.45
CA LEU A 62 12.44 -3.01 -1.73
C LEU A 62 13.86 -3.59 -1.76
N ARG A 63 14.87 -2.75 -2.04
CA ARG A 63 16.25 -3.20 -2.23
C ARG A 63 16.83 -3.75 -0.93
N GLY A 64 17.04 -5.06 -0.88
CA GLY A 64 17.61 -5.77 0.27
C GLY A 64 16.62 -6.01 1.42
N ALA A 65 15.32 -5.74 1.20
CA ALA A 65 14.28 -5.96 2.20
C ALA A 65 13.76 -7.41 2.17
N ASP A 66 13.28 -7.92 3.32
CA ASP A 66 12.61 -9.23 3.38
C ASP A 66 11.16 -9.13 2.89
N LEU A 67 10.95 -9.45 1.62
CA LEU A 67 9.64 -9.37 0.96
C LEU A 67 8.71 -10.55 1.26
N LYS A 68 9.11 -11.55 2.07
CA LYS A 68 8.32 -12.77 2.28
C LYS A 68 6.89 -12.51 2.71
N LYS A 69 6.66 -11.54 3.60
CA LYS A 69 5.32 -11.20 4.09
C LYS A 69 4.46 -10.57 3.00
N VAL A 70 5.02 -9.66 2.23
CA VAL A 70 4.32 -9.03 1.10
C VAL A 70 4.02 -10.06 0.02
N ALA A 71 5.00 -10.89 -0.34
CA ALA A 71 4.82 -11.96 -1.31
C ALA A 71 3.75 -12.98 -0.87
N ALA A 72 3.73 -13.38 0.40
CA ALA A 72 2.71 -14.26 0.94
C ALA A 72 1.31 -13.63 0.89
N TRP A 73 1.20 -12.31 1.14
CA TRP A 73 -0.07 -11.59 1.04
C TRP A 73 -0.57 -11.47 -0.41
N VAL A 74 0.34 -11.22 -1.36
CA VAL A 74 0.04 -11.22 -2.81
C VAL A 74 -0.41 -12.61 -3.26
N ALA A 75 0.29 -13.67 -2.85
CA ALA A 75 -0.06 -15.05 -3.20
C ALA A 75 -1.38 -15.54 -2.55
N ALA A 76 -1.82 -14.89 -1.47
CA ALA A 76 -3.10 -15.20 -0.81
C ALA A 76 -4.29 -14.46 -1.46
N GLN A 77 -4.05 -13.66 -2.50
CA GLN A 77 -5.13 -12.95 -3.19
C GLN A 77 -6.08 -13.95 -3.88
N PRO A 78 -7.38 -13.66 -3.87
CA PRO A 78 -8.39 -14.54 -4.46
C PRO A 78 -8.29 -14.61 -5.99
N GLU A 79 -8.91 -15.63 -6.58
CA GLU A 79 -8.84 -15.95 -8.03
C GLU A 79 -9.32 -14.82 -8.98
N TRP A 80 -10.08 -13.87 -8.46
CA TRP A 80 -10.54 -12.69 -9.20
C TRP A 80 -9.52 -11.55 -9.22
N SER A 81 -8.43 -11.66 -8.46
CA SER A 81 -7.30 -10.74 -8.49
C SER A 81 -6.38 -11.10 -9.66
N ASP A 82 -5.94 -10.09 -10.42
CA ASP A 82 -4.89 -10.23 -11.46
C ASP A 82 -3.50 -10.55 -10.87
N LEU A 83 -3.41 -10.79 -9.55
CA LEU A 83 -2.21 -11.19 -8.83
C LEU A 83 -2.08 -12.70 -8.51
N PRO A 84 -2.15 -13.64 -9.48
CA PRO A 84 -1.77 -15.03 -9.24
C PRO A 84 -0.44 -15.37 -9.94
N PHE A 85 0.69 -15.27 -9.22
CA PHE A 85 1.94 -16.00 -9.51
C PHE A 85 2.90 -16.01 -8.31
#